data_AF-A0A358M5C9-F1
#
_entry.id   AF-A0A358M5C9-F1
#
_cell.length_a   1.000
_cell.length_b   1.000
_cell.length_c   1.000
_cell.angle_alpha   90.00
_cell.angle_beta   90.00
_cell.angle_gamma   90.00
#
_symmetry.space_group_name_H-M   'P 1'
#
loop_
_entity.id
_entity.type
_entity.pdbx_description
1 polymer ?
#
loop_
_entity_poly.entity_id
_entity_poly.type
_entity_poly.pdbx_seq_one_letter_code
_entity_poly.pdbx_strand_id
1 'polypeptide(L)'
;MDKYKIERNIVQETLIIPLYGRRLCSQRFPQLFQDQSAAKLMERMDHDFSELERHSGDLMQVFGALEVVLGQSNLTWEVRDYLRAHPKAAIIN
;
A
#
# COMPACT_ATOMS: atom_id res chain seq x y z
N MET A 1 9.73 -6.89 -20.44
CA MET A 1 8.33 -6.76 -19.97
C MET A 1 8.06 -5.29 -19.89
N ASP A 2 6.99 -4.81 -20.53
CA ASP A 2 6.65 -3.39 -20.51
C ASP A 2 6.22 -3.00 -19.08
N LYS A 3 6.73 -1.85 -18.62
CA LYS A 3 6.35 -1.29 -17.33
C LYS A 3 4.92 -0.71 -17.41
N TYR A 4 4.22 -0.72 -16.28
CA TYR A 4 2.91 -0.08 -16.15
C TYR A 4 3.08 1.43 -16.10
N LYS A 5 2.60 2.11 -17.13
CA LYS A 5 2.58 3.57 -17.17
C LYS A 5 1.47 4.10 -16.26
N ILE A 6 1.81 5.09 -15.45
CA ILE A 6 0.86 5.83 -14.62
C ILE A 6 0.62 7.17 -15.30
N GLU A 7 -0.59 7.37 -15.80
CA GLU A 7 -0.97 8.66 -16.36
C GLU A 7 -1.14 9.70 -15.25
N ARG A 8 -0.82 10.95 -15.55
CA ARG A 8 -1.00 12.05 -14.61
C ARG A 8 -2.45 12.51 -14.57
N ASN A 9 -2.89 13.00 -13.42
CA ASN A 9 -4.23 13.53 -13.17
C ASN A 9 -5.36 12.50 -13.36
N ILE A 10 -5.06 11.21 -13.23
CA ILE A 10 -6.07 10.15 -13.14
C ILE A 10 -6.07 9.52 -11.75
N VAL A 11 -7.16 8.85 -11.41
CA VAL A 11 -7.34 8.20 -10.10
C VAL A 11 -6.19 7.25 -9.77
N GLN A 12 -5.56 6.62 -10.76
CA GLN A 12 -4.45 5.69 -10.53
C GLN A 12 -3.21 6.38 -9.92
N GLU A 13 -2.96 7.65 -10.22
CA GLU A 13 -1.81 8.39 -9.68
C GLU A 13 -1.88 8.51 -8.16
N THR A 14 -3.09 8.64 -7.59
CA THR A 14 -3.27 8.73 -6.14
C THR A 14 -2.92 7.42 -5.43
N LEU A 15 -2.94 6.28 -6.13
CA LEU A 15 -2.59 4.96 -5.59
C LEU A 15 -1.08 4.76 -5.41
N ILE A 16 -0.25 5.65 -5.95
CA ILE A 16 1.21 5.60 -5.78
C ILE A 16 1.62 5.79 -4.32
N ILE A 17 0.99 6.75 -3.64
CA ILE A 17 1.28 7.06 -2.24
C ILE A 17 1.02 5.85 -1.32
N PRO A 18 -0.18 5.22 -1.31
CA PRO A 18 -0.40 4.06 -0.47
C PRO A 18 0.46 2.86 -0.88
N LEU A 19 0.71 2.65 -2.17
CA LEU A 19 1.62 1.59 -2.63
C LEU A 19 3.03 1.77 -2.03
N TYR A 20 3.57 2.98 -2.11
CA TYR A 20 4.86 3.31 -1.53
C TYR A 20 4.86 3.17 0.00
N GLY A 21 3.80 3.63 0.68
CA GLY A 21 3.64 3.49 2.13
C GLY A 21 3.72 2.03 2.59
N ARG A 22 3.06 1.10 1.90
CA ARG A 22 3.16 -0.34 2.19
C ARG A 22 4.58 -0.88 2.04
N ARG A 23 5.30 -0.48 0.99
CA ARG A 23 6.70 -0.87 0.79
C ARG A 23 7.60 -0.30 1.88
N LEU A 24 7.44 0.99 2.23
CA LEU A 24 8.22 1.65 3.27
C LEU A 24 8.02 0.98 4.64
N CYS A 25 6.76 0.69 5.02
CA CYS A 25 6.47 -0.01 6.27
C CYS A 25 7.03 -1.43 6.29
N SER A 26 7.00 -2.14 5.16
CA SER A 26 7.60 -3.48 5.06
C SER A 26 9.10 -3.47 5.33
N GLN A 27 9.80 -2.40 4.95
CA GLN A 27 11.25 -2.26 5.19
C GLN A 27 11.56 -1.78 6.61
N ARG A 28 10.80 -0.81 7.11
CA ARG A 28 11.09 -0.13 8.39
C ARG A 28 10.56 -0.89 9.60
N PHE A 29 9.45 -1.61 9.42
CA PHE A 29 8.77 -2.35 10.48
C PHE A 29 8.50 -3.81 10.07
N PRO A 30 9.54 -4.58 9.69
CA PRO A 30 9.37 -5.92 9.12
C PRO A 30 8.75 -6.94 10.08
N GLN A 31 8.75 -6.67 11.39
CA GLN A 31 8.08 -7.51 12.40
C GLN A 31 6.60 -7.16 12.59
N LEU A 32 6.16 -5.99 12.14
CA LEU A 32 4.77 -5.52 12.26
C LEU A 32 3.99 -5.69 10.96
N PHE A 33 4.63 -5.51 9.81
CA PHE A 33 3.98 -5.56 8.51
C PHE A 33 4.94 -6.03 7.42
N GLN A 34 4.44 -6.87 6.51
CA GLN A 34 5.16 -7.28 5.31
C GLN A 34 4.21 -7.41 4.13
N ASP A 35 4.49 -6.66 3.06
CA ASP A 35 3.80 -6.76 1.78
C ASP A 35 4.82 -6.89 0.63
N GLN A 36 5.12 -8.14 0.26
CA GLN A 36 5.99 -8.42 -0.88
C GLN A 36 5.38 -8.00 -2.22
N SER A 37 4.06 -7.87 -2.30
CA SER A 37 3.38 -7.47 -3.53
C SER A 37 3.63 -5.99 -3.83
N ALA A 38 3.72 -5.13 -2.80
CA ALA A 38 4.03 -3.72 -2.98
C ALA A 38 5.40 -3.52 -3.65
N ALA A 39 6.44 -4.21 -3.16
CA ALA A 39 7.78 -4.15 -3.75
C ALA A 39 7.77 -4.61 -5.22
N LYS A 40 7.15 -5.77 -5.50
CA LYS A 40 7.04 -6.33 -6.87
C LYS A 40 6.25 -5.42 -7.81
N LEU A 41 5.21 -4.75 -7.32
CA LEU A 41 4.41 -3.82 -8.13
C LEU A 41 5.21 -2.56 -8.46
N MET A 42 5.94 -2.00 -7.49
CA MET A 42 6.79 -0.82 -7.71
C MET A 42 7.87 -1.07 -8.77
N GLU A 43 8.50 -2.24 -8.77
CA GLU A 43 9.50 -2.62 -9.79
C GLU A 43 8.93 -2.62 -11.22
N ARG A 44 7.63 -2.90 -11.36
CA ARG A 44 6.93 -2.98 -12.63
C ARG A 44 6.29 -1.66 -13.05
N MET A 45 6.33 -0.61 -12.22
CA MET A 45 5.75 0.68 -12.55
C MET A 45 6.76 1.59 -13.26
N ASP A 46 6.27 2.32 -14.26
CA ASP A 46 6.97 3.45 -14.88
C ASP A 46 6.63 4.73 -14.12
N HIS A 47 7.12 4.80 -12.88
CA HIS A 47 6.94 5.94 -11.98
C HIS A 47 8.25 6.21 -11.23
N ASP A 48 8.58 7.49 -11.06
CA ASP A 48 9.76 7.91 -10.30
C ASP A 48 9.42 8.08 -8.82
N PHE A 49 9.89 7.15 -8.00
CA PHE A 49 9.67 7.18 -6.55
C PHE A 49 10.74 7.99 -5.79
N SER A 50 11.72 8.60 -6.48
CA SER A 50 12.87 9.25 -5.85
C SER A 50 12.47 10.37 -4.90
N GLU A 51 11.38 11.08 -5.21
CA GLU A 51 10.85 12.13 -4.33
C GLU A 51 10.31 11.55 -3.01
N LEU A 52 9.52 10.49 -3.08
CA LEU A 52 9.00 9.79 -1.90
C LEU A 52 10.14 9.14 -1.08
N GLU A 53 11.16 8.63 -1.75
CA GLU A 53 12.33 8.02 -1.10
C GLU A 53 13.14 9.05 -0.30
N ARG A 54 13.33 10.26 -0.86
CA ARG A 54 14.07 11.34 -0.20
C ARG A 54 13.49 11.71 1.16
N HIS A 55 12.17 11.62 1.30
CA HIS A 55 11.44 11.99 2.52
C HIS A 55 11.05 10.77 3.39
N SER A 56 11.51 9.57 3.05
CA SER A 56 11.18 8.32 3.75
C SER A 56 11.54 8.30 5.25
N GLY A 57 12.50 9.13 5.65
CA GLY A 57 12.94 9.32 7.02
C GLY A 57 12.01 10.20 7.87
N ASP A 58 11.25 11.09 7.22
CA ASP A 58 10.54 12.19 7.87
C ASP A 58 9.35 11.69 8.70
N LEU A 59 9.16 12.27 9.89
CA LEU A 59 8.12 11.84 10.83
C LEU A 59 6.73 11.76 10.19
N MET A 60 6.36 12.79 9.41
CA MET A 60 5.04 12.84 8.76
C MET A 60 4.88 11.78 7.66
N GLN A 61 5.95 11.46 6.93
CA GLN A 61 5.91 10.42 5.90
C GLN A 61 5.81 9.03 6.51
N VAL A 62 6.56 8.77 7.58
CA VAL A 62 6.49 7.52 8.34
C VAL A 62 5.12 7.34 8.97
N PHE A 63 4.59 8.41 9.55
CA PHE A 63 3.24 8.42 10.11
C PHE A 63 2.20 8.12 9.02
N GLY A 64 2.25 8.80 7.88
CA GLY A 64 1.35 8.54 6.75
C GLY A 64 1.44 7.10 6.22
N ALA A 65 2.65 6.54 6.15
CA ALA A 65 2.85 5.14 5.75
C ALA A 65 2.24 4.16 6.77
N LEU A 66 2.39 4.42 8.07
CA LEU A 66 1.76 3.62 9.12
C LEU A 66 0.22 3.70 9.06
N GLU A 67 -0.35 4.89 8.82
CA GLU A 67 -1.79 5.07 8.63
C GLU A 67 -2.32 4.24 7.45
N VAL A 68 -1.57 4.15 6.34
CA VAL A 68 -1.92 3.27 5.21
C VAL A 68 -2.01 1.80 5.64
N VAL A 69 -1.03 1.32 6.40
CA VAL A 69 -1.01 -0.07 6.91
C VAL A 69 -2.11 -0.32 7.93
N LEU A 70 -2.39 0.65 8.80
CA LEU A 70 -3.49 0.57 9.77
C LEU A 70 -4.84 0.48 9.06
N GLY A 71 -5.08 1.34 8.06
CA GLY A 71 -6.30 1.30 7.25
C GLY A 71 -6.50 -0.04 6.55
N GLN A 72 -5.43 -0.58 5.92
CA GLN A 72 -5.48 -1.90 5.31
C GLN A 72 -5.74 -3.02 6.34
N SER A 73 -5.12 -2.94 7.50
CA SER A 73 -5.27 -3.94 8.57
C SER A 73 -6.67 -3.94 9.14
N ASN A 74 -7.26 -2.76 9.34
CA ASN A 74 -8.64 -2.62 9.79
C ASN A 74 -9.61 -3.22 8.78
N LEU A 75 -9.50 -2.88 7.49
CA LEU A 75 -10.37 -3.47 6.46
C LEU A 75 -10.23 -5.00 6.41
N THR A 76 -9.01 -5.52 6.51
CA THR A 76 -8.77 -6.97 6.54
C THR A 76 -9.42 -7.62 7.75
N TRP A 77 -9.34 -6.97 8.92
CA TRP A 77 -9.98 -7.42 10.14
C TRP A 77 -11.49 -7.45 10.00
N GLU A 78 -12.10 -6.36 9.54
CA GLU A 78 -13.55 -6.22 9.35
C GLU A 78 -14.10 -7.26 8.37
N VAL A 79 -13.45 -7.42 7.22
CA VAL A 79 -13.82 -8.41 6.21
C VAL A 79 -13.76 -9.82 6.78
N ARG A 80 -12.69 -10.15 7.51
CA ARG A 80 -12.52 -11.47 8.13
C ARG A 80 -13.58 -11.72 9.20
N ASP A 81 -13.86 -10.74 10.05
CA ASP A 81 -14.86 -10.87 11.11
C ASP A 81 -16.27 -11.04 10.52
N TYR A 82 -16.61 -10.21 9.53
CA TYR A 82 -17.88 -10.30 8.82
C TYR A 82 -18.08 -11.67 8.15
N LEU A 83 -17.06 -12.20 7.47
CA LEU A 83 -17.15 -13.53 6.84
C LEU A 83 -17.29 -14.68 7.84
N ARG A 84 -16.76 -14.53 9.06
CA ARG A 84 -16.98 -15.53 10.12
C ARG A 84 -18.44 -15.60 10.54
N ALA A 85 -19.11 -14.45 10.63
CA ALA A 85 -20.54 -14.37 10.95
C ALA A 85 -21.44 -14.72 9.75
N HIS A 86 -20.98 -14.45 8.53
CA HIS A 86 -21.73 -14.61 7.29
C HIS A 86 -20.94 -15.42 6.24
N PRO A 87 -20.78 -16.74 6.40
CA PRO A 87 -19.91 -17.56 5.56
C PRO A 87 -20.37 -17.70 4.09
N LYS A 88 -21.59 -17.27 3.77
CA LYS A 88 -22.13 -17.25 2.40
C LYS A 88 -22.09 -15.86 1.73
N ALA A 89 -21.56 -14.86 2.43
CA ALA A 89 -21.42 -13.52 1.86
C ALA A 89 -20.34 -13.47 0.78
N ALA A 90 -20.40 -12.43 -0.05
CA ALA A 90 -19.39 -12.12 -1.06
C ALA A 90 -18.69 -10.79 -0.70
N ILE A 91 -17.41 -10.68 -1.06
CA ILE A 91 -16.63 -9.43 -0.94
C ILE A 91 -16.53 -8.80 -2.33
N ILE A 92 -16.76 -7.49 -2.39
CA ILE A 92 -16.56 -6.67 -3.60
C ILE A 92 -15.56 -5.58 -3.23
N ASN A 93 -14.49 -5.46 -4.01
CA ASN A 93 -13.41 -4.47 -3.85
C ASN A 93 -13.16 -3.79 -5.19
#